data_AF-A0A532AXZ1-F1
#
_entry.id   AF-A0A532AXZ1-F1
#
_cell.length_a   1.000
_cell.length_b   1.000
_cell.length_c   1.000
_cell.angle_alpha   90.00
_cell.angle_beta   90.00
_cell.angle_gamma   90.00
#
_symmetry.space_group_name_H-M   'P 1'
#
loop_
_entity.id
_entity.type
_entity.pdbx_description
1 polymer ?
#
loop_
_entity_poly.entity_id
_entity_poly.type
_entity_poly.pdbx_seq_one_letter_code
_entity_poly.pdbx_strand_id
1 'polypeptide(L)'
;MALLPTIWTIGHSTRPIGEFIELLRAHSINLLVDVRTVPRSGHNPQFNSETLAETLREASLTYLHMPALGGLRKARKDSSNDGWRNASFRGYADYMQQDEFRNALEALMTHGRQGSLA
;
A
#
# COMPACT_ATOMS: atom_id res chain seq x y z
N MET A 1 -3.88 26.53 3.24
CA MET A 1 -2.90 25.42 3.24
C MET A 1 -3.69 24.16 3.55
N ALA A 2 -3.82 23.22 2.62
CA ALA A 2 -4.54 21.98 2.89
C ALA A 2 -3.73 21.15 3.91
N LEU A 3 -4.39 20.67 4.97
CA LEU A 3 -3.76 19.77 5.93
C LEU A 3 -3.35 18.48 5.21
N LEU A 4 -2.13 18.01 5.46
CA LEU A 4 -1.68 16.71 4.97
C LEU A 4 -2.55 15.62 5.62
N PRO A 5 -3.04 14.63 4.85
CA PRO A 5 -3.82 13.54 5.42
C PRO A 5 -2.91 12.66 6.28
N THR A 6 -3.47 12.10 7.35
CA THR A 6 -2.80 11.05 8.12
C THR A 6 -2.93 9.72 7.37
N ILE A 7 -1.80 9.09 7.06
CA ILE A 7 -1.75 7.76 6.46
C ILE A 7 -1.09 6.80 7.43
N TRP A 8 -1.77 5.69 7.74
CA TRP A 8 -1.24 4.63 8.59
C TRP A 8 -0.69 3.50 7.73
N THR A 9 0.41 2.90 8.15
CA THR A 9 0.98 1.70 7.50
C THR A 9 0.71 0.47 8.36
N ILE A 10 0.33 -0.64 7.74
CA ILE A 10 0.12 -1.92 8.42
C ILE A 10 0.74 -3.06 7.62
N GLY A 11 1.39 -3.99 8.32
CA GLY A 11 1.80 -5.29 7.79
C GLY A 11 0.95 -6.41 8.39
N HIS A 12 0.62 -7.43 7.60
CA HIS A 12 -0.21 -8.54 8.07
C HIS A 12 0.58 -9.66 8.77
N SER A 13 1.89 -9.82 8.48
CA SER A 13 2.70 -10.93 9.00
C SER A 13 1.99 -12.29 8.79
N THR A 14 1.89 -13.12 9.83
CA THR A 14 1.08 -14.36 9.86
C THR A 14 -0.20 -14.20 10.71
N ARG A 15 -0.70 -12.96 10.89
CA ARG A 15 -1.91 -12.73 11.71
C ARG A 15 -3.14 -13.41 11.10
N PRO A 16 -4.04 -13.96 11.93
CA PRO A 16 -5.38 -14.30 11.49
C PRO A 16 -6.12 -13.08 10.91
N ILE A 17 -6.99 -13.31 9.93
CA ILE A 17 -7.71 -12.20 9.26
C ILE A 17 -8.61 -11.42 10.23
N GLY A 18 -9.21 -12.09 11.22
CA GLY A 18 -10.02 -11.45 12.26
C GLY A 18 -9.23 -10.44 13.09
N GLU A 19 -8.04 -10.82 13.58
CA GLU A 19 -7.16 -9.90 14.32
C GLU A 19 -6.75 -8.70 13.47
N PHE A 20 -6.50 -8.92 12.17
CA PHE A 20 -6.15 -7.84 11.26
C PHE A 20 -7.30 -6.83 11.09
N ILE A 21 -8.55 -7.30 10.95
CA ILE A 21 -9.73 -6.44 10.86
C ILE A 21 -9.93 -5.66 12.17
N GLU A 22 -9.75 -6.31 13.32
CA GLU A 22 -9.89 -5.63 14.61
C GLU A 22 -8.84 -4.53 14.80
N LEU A 23 -7.61 -4.72 14.29
CA LEU A 23 -6.60 -3.66 14.27
C LEU A 23 -7.03 -2.46 13.40
N LEU A 24 -7.63 -2.70 12.22
CA LEU A 24 -8.13 -1.63 11.37
C LEU A 24 -9.24 -0.85 12.10
N ARG A 25 -10.17 -1.55 12.75
CA ARG A 25 -11.28 -0.95 13.51
C ARG A 25 -10.81 -0.16 14.72
N ALA A 26 -9.84 -0.69 15.48
CA ALA A 26 -9.27 -0.04 16.66
C ALA A 26 -8.65 1.33 16.34
N HIS A 27 -8.21 1.53 15.09
CA HIS A 27 -7.66 2.79 14.59
C HIS A 27 -8.63 3.57 13.68
N SER A 28 -9.92 3.18 13.66
CA SER A 28 -10.96 3.80 12.84
C SER A 28 -10.61 3.88 11.34
N ILE A 29 -9.88 2.89 10.84
CA ILE A 29 -9.53 2.79 9.42
C ILE A 29 -10.73 2.23 8.65
N ASN A 30 -11.19 2.96 7.64
CA ASN A 30 -12.31 2.57 6.76
C ASN A 30 -11.85 2.13 5.35
N LEU A 31 -10.62 2.45 4.97
CA LEU A 31 -10.02 2.16 3.67
C LEU A 31 -8.64 1.53 3.85
N LEU A 32 -8.47 0.30 3.36
CA LEU A 32 -7.18 -0.35 3.20
C LEU A 32 -6.68 -0.17 1.77
N VAL A 33 -5.53 0.48 1.62
CA VAL A 33 -4.82 0.55 0.34
C VAL A 33 -3.71 -0.50 0.30
N ASP A 34 -3.83 -1.45 -0.62
CA ASP A 34 -2.78 -2.42 -0.91
C ASP A 34 -1.85 -1.89 -2.01
N VAL A 35 -0.59 -1.65 -1.65
CA VAL A 35 0.43 -1.16 -2.59
C VAL A 35 1.24 -2.29 -3.23
N ARG A 36 0.99 -3.56 -2.88
CA ARG A 36 1.80 -4.69 -3.36
C ARG A 36 1.67 -4.85 -4.87
N THR A 37 2.79 -4.85 -5.59
CA THR A 37 2.81 -5.13 -7.05
C THR A 37 2.21 -6.50 -7.37
N VAL A 38 2.43 -7.49 -6.50
CA VAL A 38 1.85 -8.83 -6.59
C VAL A 38 1.17 -9.16 -5.25
N PRO A 39 -0.14 -8.90 -5.12
CA PRO A 39 -0.88 -9.12 -3.88
C PRO A 39 -1.34 -10.58 -3.75
N ARG A 40 -0.39 -11.52 -3.85
CA ARG A 40 -0.65 -12.96 -3.75
C ARG A 40 0.41 -13.67 -2.90
N SER A 41 -0.04 -14.60 -2.06
CA SER A 41 0.77 -15.45 -1.21
C SER A 41 0.15 -16.84 -1.10
N GLY A 42 0.95 -17.88 -1.33
CA GLY A 42 0.52 -19.25 -1.04
C GLY A 42 0.49 -19.58 0.46
N HIS A 43 1.32 -18.89 1.25
CA HIS A 43 1.40 -19.10 2.71
C HIS A 43 0.31 -18.34 3.47
N ASN A 44 -0.08 -17.16 2.97
CA ASN A 44 -1.09 -16.30 3.57
C ASN A 44 -2.24 -16.01 2.58
N PRO A 45 -2.99 -17.03 2.12
CA PRO A 45 -3.99 -16.88 1.08
C PRO A 45 -5.15 -15.96 1.47
N GLN A 46 -5.44 -15.79 2.77
CA GLN A 46 -6.43 -14.85 3.29
C GLN A 46 -6.10 -13.38 2.98
N PHE A 47 -4.83 -13.08 2.68
CA PHE A 47 -4.37 -11.75 2.26
C PHE A 47 -4.15 -11.66 0.74
N ASN A 48 -4.63 -12.60 -0.06
CA ASN A 48 -4.69 -12.45 -1.51
C ASN A 48 -5.73 -11.37 -1.86
N SER A 49 -5.48 -10.54 -2.88
CA SER A 49 -6.32 -9.38 -3.18
C SER A 49 -7.82 -9.67 -3.28
N GLU A 50 -8.20 -10.76 -3.93
CA GLU A 50 -9.62 -11.12 -4.14
C GLU A 50 -10.28 -11.50 -2.80
N THR A 51 -9.66 -12.43 -2.07
CA THR A 51 -10.12 -12.87 -0.75
C THR A 51 -10.15 -11.72 0.25
N LEU A 52 -9.10 -10.90 0.27
CA LEU A 52 -9.00 -9.76 1.18
C LEU A 52 -10.06 -8.70 0.87
N ALA A 53 -10.32 -8.40 -0.41
CA ALA A 53 -11.36 -7.47 -0.80
C ALA A 53 -12.75 -7.95 -0.36
N GLU A 54 -13.05 -9.24 -0.54
CA GLU A 54 -14.31 -9.83 -0.10
C GLU A 54 -14.48 -9.77 1.42
N THR A 55 -13.46 -10.22 2.16
CA THR A 55 -13.48 -10.22 3.63
C THR A 55 -13.59 -8.81 4.22
N LEU A 56 -12.90 -7.81 3.64
CA LEU A 56 -13.01 -6.42 4.09
C LEU A 56 -14.40 -5.87 3.81
N ARG A 57 -14.98 -6.16 2.63
CA ARG A 57 -16.34 -5.75 2.28
C ARG A 57 -17.37 -6.31 3.28
N GLU A 58 -17.26 -7.59 3.65
CA GLU A 58 -18.11 -8.20 4.69
C GLU A 58 -17.96 -7.50 6.04
N ALA A 59 -16.77 -7.01 6.36
CA ALA A 59 -16.49 -6.22 7.56
C ALA A 59 -16.87 -4.73 7.44
N SER A 60 -17.51 -4.30 6.34
CA SER A 60 -17.83 -2.90 6.01
C SER A 60 -16.60 -1.99 5.87
N LEU A 61 -15.49 -2.54 5.38
CA LEU A 61 -14.24 -1.85 5.08
C LEU A 61 -14.00 -1.83 3.56
N THR A 62 -13.42 -0.75 3.06
CA THR A 62 -13.10 -0.61 1.64
C THR A 62 -11.70 -1.12 1.36
N TYR A 63 -11.53 -1.81 0.24
CA TYR A 63 -10.23 -2.25 -0.28
C TYR A 63 -9.92 -1.53 -1.59
N LEU A 64 -8.71 -1.00 -1.72
CA LEU A 64 -8.21 -0.40 -2.95
C LEU A 64 -6.81 -0.93 -3.26
N HIS A 65 -6.58 -1.38 -4.49
CA HIS A 65 -5.25 -1.83 -4.94
C HIS A 65 -4.55 -0.72 -5.73
N MET A 66 -3.37 -0.30 -5.28
CA MET A 66 -2.54 0.74 -5.90
C MET A 66 -1.11 0.23 -6.19
N PRO A 67 -0.93 -0.65 -7.19
CA PRO A 67 0.37 -1.27 -7.49
C PRO A 67 1.42 -0.29 -8.03
N ALA A 68 1.01 0.92 -8.42
CA ALA A 68 1.92 2.01 -8.78
C ALA A 68 2.77 2.48 -7.59
N LEU A 69 2.35 2.24 -6.34
CA LEU A 69 3.17 2.52 -5.17
C LEU A 69 4.07 1.33 -4.75
N GLY A 70 3.98 0.21 -5.48
CA GLY A 70 4.66 -1.04 -5.18
C GLY A 70 6.08 -1.17 -5.74
N GLY A 71 6.79 -2.16 -5.20
CA GLY A 71 8.15 -2.52 -5.62
C GLY A 71 8.23 -3.28 -6.96
N LEU A 72 9.22 -4.16 -7.07
CA LEU A 72 9.57 -4.88 -8.31
C LEU A 72 9.95 -3.92 -9.46
N ARG A 73 10.76 -2.92 -9.13
CA ARG A 73 11.29 -1.93 -10.08
C ARG A 73 12.74 -2.28 -10.43
N LYS A 74 13.14 -2.04 -11.68
CA LYS A 74 14.50 -2.28 -12.16
C LYS A 74 15.35 -1.03 -11.96
N ALA A 75 16.57 -1.21 -11.47
CA ALA A 75 17.53 -0.12 -11.39
C ALA A 75 17.88 0.41 -12.78
N ARG A 76 18.01 1.74 -12.88
CA ARG A 76 18.56 2.38 -14.06
C ARG A 76 20.08 2.23 -14.07
N LYS A 77 20.68 2.19 -15.27
CA LYS A 77 22.14 2.09 -15.41
C LYS A 77 22.86 3.33 -14.88
N ASP A 78 22.21 4.48 -15.02
CA ASP A 78 22.63 5.82 -14.60
C ASP A 78 21.97 6.25 -13.28
N SER A 79 21.64 5.29 -12.41
CA SER A 79 21.03 5.56 -11.11
C SER A 79 21.92 6.46 -10.25
N SER A 80 21.35 7.57 -9.78
CA SER A 80 21.94 8.42 -8.74
C SER A 80 21.83 7.81 -7.32
N ASN A 81 21.13 6.69 -7.18
CA ASN A 81 20.86 6.02 -5.90
C ASN A 81 21.87 4.90 -5.62
N ASP A 82 23.15 5.16 -5.87
CA ASP A 82 24.20 4.14 -5.89
C ASP A 82 24.58 3.56 -4.52
N GLY A 83 24.22 4.26 -3.44
CA GLY A 83 24.37 3.79 -2.05
C GLY A 83 23.59 2.52 -1.69
N TRP A 84 22.57 2.15 -2.47
CA TRP A 84 21.82 0.90 -2.24
C TRP A 84 22.58 -0.32 -2.73
N ARG A 85 23.02 -1.19 -1.80
CA ARG A 85 23.67 -2.47 -2.14
C ARG A 85 22.75 -3.42 -2.92
N ASN A 86 21.45 -3.41 -2.63
CA ASN A 86 20.48 -4.25 -3.31
C ASN A 86 19.93 -3.53 -4.56
N ALA A 87 20.07 -4.16 -5.73
CA ALA A 87 19.64 -3.59 -7.01
C ALA A 87 18.13 -3.32 -7.09
N SER A 88 17.29 -4.12 -6.43
CA SER A 88 15.84 -3.90 -6.39
C SER A 88 15.48 -2.68 -5.54
N PHE A 89 16.18 -2.44 -4.42
CA PHE A 89 15.96 -1.22 -3.62
C PHE A 89 16.43 0.02 -4.37
N ARG A 90 17.57 -0.07 -5.07
CA ARG A 90 18.03 0.97 -6.00
C ARG A 90 16.98 1.29 -7.06
N GLY A 91 16.43 0.26 -7.71
CA GLY A 91 15.39 0.43 -8.73
C GLY A 91 14.10 1.01 -8.18
N TYR A 92 13.72 0.70 -6.95
CA TYR A 92 12.59 1.34 -6.31
C TYR A 92 12.87 2.83 -6.03
N ALA A 93 14.06 3.16 -5.51
CA ALA A 93 14.46 4.56 -5.31
C ALA A 93 14.52 5.37 -6.62
N ASP A 94 14.99 4.77 -7.71
CA ASP A 94 14.95 5.38 -9.05
C ASP A 94 13.52 5.64 -9.52
N TYR A 95 12.62 4.69 -9.26
CA TYR A 95 11.20 4.81 -9.62
C TYR A 95 10.48 5.87 -8.81
N MET A 96 10.80 6.03 -7.52
CA MET A 96 10.22 7.07 -6.65
C MET A 96 10.48 8.49 -7.16
N GLN A 97 11.48 8.68 -8.03
CA GLN A 97 11.81 9.96 -8.66
C GLN A 97 10.99 10.25 -9.93
N GLN A 98 10.14 9.32 -10.38
CA GLN A 98 9.36 9.46 -11.61
C GLN A 98 7.98 10.07 -11.33
N ASP A 99 7.44 10.74 -12.35
CA ASP A 99 6.11 11.36 -12.28
C ASP A 99 5.00 10.35 -11.97
N GLU A 100 5.14 9.11 -12.44
CA GLU A 100 4.18 8.03 -12.16
C GLU A 100 4.04 7.77 -10.65
N PHE A 101 5.16 7.66 -9.93
CA PHE A 101 5.14 7.47 -8.48
C PHE A 101 4.55 8.70 -7.77
N ARG A 102 4.94 9.90 -8.19
CA ARG A 102 4.42 11.16 -7.63
C ARG A 102 2.89 11.25 -7.80
N ASN A 103 2.38 10.93 -8.99
CA ASN A 103 0.95 10.96 -9.27
C ASN A 103 0.19 9.92 -8.44
N ALA A 104 0.74 8.71 -8.29
CA ALA A 104 0.15 7.68 -7.44
C ALA A 104 0.13 8.09 -5.95
N LEU A 105 1.19 8.77 -5.47
CA LEU A 105 1.26 9.28 -4.11
C LEU A 105 0.23 10.40 -3.86
N GLU A 106 0.06 11.31 -4.82
CA GLU A 106 -0.99 12.34 -4.76
C GLU A 106 -2.41 11.74 -4.75
N ALA A 107 -2.64 10.67 -5.52
CA ALA A 107 -3.90 9.94 -5.49
C ALA A 107 -4.14 9.30 -4.10
N LEU A 108 -3.12 8.67 -3.49
CA LEU A 108 -3.21 8.12 -2.13
C LEU A 108 -3.53 9.22 -1.11
N MET A 109 -2.84 10.36 -1.18
CA MET A 109 -3.12 11.49 -0.30
C MET A 109 -4.54 12.05 -0.50
N THR A 110 -5.05 12.01 -1.73
CA THR A 110 -6.44 12.43 -2.00
C THR A 110 -7.45 11.49 -1.32
N HIS A 111 -7.22 10.17 -1.36
CA HIS A 111 -8.03 9.21 -0.60
C HIS A 111 -7.98 9.46 0.91
N GLY A 112 -6.78 9.72 1.47
CA GLY A 112 -6.63 10.00 2.89
C GLY A 112 -7.38 11.26 3.36
N ARG A 113 -7.48 12.28 2.49
CA ARG A 113 -8.28 13.49 2.78
C ARG A 113 -9.79 13.21 2.76
N GLN A 114 -10.25 12.38 1.84
CA GLN A 114 -11.68 12.04 1.68
C GLN A 114 -12.19 11.09 2.76
N GLY A 115 -11.36 10.12 3.18
CA GLY A 115 -11.72 9.14 4.21
C GLY A 115 -11.86 9.72 5.62
N SER A 116 -11.43 10.96 5.85
CA SER A 116 -11.57 11.69 7.13
C SER A 116 -12.90 12.47 7.26
N LEU A 117 -13.78 12.41 6.25
CA LEU A 117 -15.03 13.19 6.18
C LEU A 117 -16.30 12.37 6.48
N ALA A 118 -16.16 11.21 7.13
CA ALA A 118 -17.29 10.39 7.59
C ALA A 118 -17.35 10.35 9.12
#